data_AF-A0A953TFR0-F1
#
_entry.id   AF-A0A953TFR0-F1
#
_cell.length_a   1.000
_cell.length_b   1.000
_cell.length_c   1.000
_cell.angle_alpha   90.00
_cell.angle_beta   90.00
_cell.angle_gamma   90.00
#
_symmetry.space_group_name_H-M   'P 1'
#
loop_
_entity.id
_entity.type
_entity.pdbx_description
1 polymer ?
#
loop_
_entity_poly.entity_id
_entity_poly.type
_entity_poly.pdbx_seq_one_letter_code
_entity_poly.pdbx_strand_id
1 'polypeptide(L)'
;MAAKRYALYTTKCGHRYCSHRKCVAIADPKAHGLIFLAPSDERESGLPKWWWELWRFLLALEFKQIIDPDSNVLMVVGRAINTDTAADIDGLPSWIVLPAMMKMRISTPHYFNQMKGKASPFGFVLHPRTSDKLKLTLLTPFNKNRATWARSRCINTHDGKSHRLDKLSRRDIVTLGDILCGYIQHPEIKSLGPDGEKCKAHTRGLLRRMTISGGLQHCIGKEVSRFEQGEYDFIENIDDVCIHYDGGLVSANKSLIAEIRALGLRKTTKETGLDRKTIRGILNRKKVKASTLAKVVIGMRQE
;
A
#
# COMPACT_ATOMS: atom_id res chain seq x y z
N MET A 1 15.26 9.16 -7.45
CA MET A 1 15.82 7.83 -7.76
C MET A 1 14.73 6.79 -7.60
N ALA A 2 14.41 5.99 -8.61
CA ALA A 2 13.56 4.82 -8.44
C ALA A 2 14.34 3.80 -7.59
N ALA A 3 13.76 3.36 -6.46
CA ALA A 3 14.34 2.30 -5.65
C ALA A 3 14.38 1.01 -6.48
N LYS A 4 15.56 0.63 -6.99
CA LYS A 4 15.72 -0.60 -7.76
C LYS A 4 15.62 -1.80 -6.82
N ARG A 5 14.70 -2.72 -7.11
CA ARG A 5 14.51 -4.00 -6.41
C ARG A 5 14.65 -5.10 -7.45
N TYR A 6 15.72 -5.88 -7.39
CA TYR A 6 15.95 -6.97 -8.31
C TYR A 6 16.91 -7.99 -7.70
N ALA A 7 16.93 -9.19 -8.28
CA ALA A 7 18.04 -10.12 -8.11
C ALA A 7 18.47 -10.68 -9.46
N LEU A 8 19.78 -10.78 -9.65
CA LEU A 8 20.37 -11.66 -10.66
C LEU A 8 20.59 -13.03 -10.03
N TYR A 9 20.26 -14.09 -10.76
CA TYR A 9 20.45 -15.46 -10.30
C TYR A 9 20.95 -16.36 -11.43
N THR A 10 21.55 -17.48 -11.04
CA THR A 10 21.94 -18.57 -11.93
C THR A 10 21.34 -19.88 -11.45
N THR A 11 21.19 -20.84 -12.36
CA THR A 11 20.62 -22.16 -12.09
C THR A 11 21.60 -23.24 -12.53
N LYS A 12 22.04 -24.10 -11.61
CA LYS A 12 23.04 -25.15 -11.90
C LYS A 12 22.57 -26.19 -12.93
N CYS A 13 21.28 -26.46 -13.00
CA CYS A 13 20.71 -27.45 -13.93
C CYS A 13 20.38 -26.87 -15.31
N GLY A 14 20.67 -25.60 -15.58
CA GLY A 14 20.32 -24.93 -16.84
C GLY A 14 18.83 -24.58 -17.03
N HIS A 15 17.93 -25.07 -16.17
CA HIS A 15 16.51 -24.69 -16.21
C HIS A 15 16.28 -23.30 -15.59
N ARG A 16 15.72 -22.38 -16.38
CA ARG A 16 15.43 -21.00 -15.97
C ARG A 16 14.58 -20.92 -14.70
N TYR A 17 13.56 -21.77 -14.58
CA TYR A 17 12.71 -21.88 -13.40
C TYR A 17 12.94 -23.27 -12.80
N CYS A 18 13.54 -23.31 -11.61
CA CYS A 18 14.00 -24.56 -11.02
C CYS A 18 13.53 -24.70 -9.57
N SER A 19 12.91 -25.83 -9.26
CA SER A 19 12.45 -26.17 -7.90
C SER A 19 13.49 -26.98 -7.09
N HIS A 20 14.61 -27.40 -7.69
CA HIS A 20 15.62 -28.19 -7.00
C HIS A 20 16.29 -27.39 -5.86
N ARG A 21 16.29 -27.97 -4.67
CA ARG A 21 16.97 -27.40 -3.48
C ARG A 21 18.45 -27.16 -3.80
N LYS A 22 18.95 -25.93 -3.54
CA LYS A 22 20.34 -25.47 -3.81
C LYS A 22 20.74 -25.33 -5.29
N CYS A 23 19.80 -25.40 -6.23
CA CYS A 23 20.10 -25.19 -7.65
C CYS A 23 20.17 -23.70 -8.03
N VAL A 24 19.33 -22.87 -7.40
CA VAL A 24 19.30 -21.42 -7.60
C VAL A 24 20.37 -20.77 -6.74
N ALA A 25 21.29 -20.05 -7.37
CA ALA A 25 22.28 -19.21 -6.70
C ALA A 25 22.01 -17.75 -7.06
N ILE A 26 21.84 -16.90 -6.04
CA ILE A 26 21.75 -15.45 -6.23
C ILE A 26 23.16 -14.94 -6.53
N ALA A 27 23.29 -14.08 -7.54
CA ALA A 27 24.55 -13.46 -7.96
C ALA A 27 24.64 -11.99 -7.53
N ASP A 28 23.56 -11.21 -7.69
CA ASP A 28 23.50 -9.81 -7.23
C ASP A 28 22.09 -9.49 -6.71
N PRO A 29 21.90 -9.34 -5.39
CA PRO A 29 20.64 -8.90 -4.82
C PRO A 29 20.60 -7.38 -4.62
N LYS A 30 19.45 -6.75 -4.89
CA LYS A 30 19.10 -5.38 -4.47
C LYS A 30 17.71 -5.34 -3.86
N ALA A 31 17.62 -4.90 -2.61
CA ALA A 31 16.34 -4.76 -1.90
C ALA A 31 16.08 -3.30 -1.44
N HIS A 32 16.48 -2.33 -2.26
CA HIS A 32 16.33 -0.92 -1.90
C HIS A 32 14.85 -0.55 -1.73
N GLY A 33 14.54 0.23 -0.70
CA GLY A 33 13.15 0.55 -0.36
C GLY A 33 12.35 -0.63 0.21
N LEU A 34 12.99 -1.74 0.58
CA LEU A 34 12.42 -2.81 1.44
C LEU A 34 13.08 -2.82 2.83
N ILE A 35 13.82 -1.76 3.20
CA ILE A 35 14.58 -1.69 4.45
C ILE A 35 13.70 -1.75 5.72
N PHE A 36 12.42 -1.46 5.59
CA PHE A 36 11.46 -1.66 6.68
C PHE A 36 11.33 -3.15 7.05
N LEU A 37 11.56 -4.06 6.09
CA LEU A 37 11.59 -5.51 6.31
C LEU A 37 12.92 -6.03 6.90
N ALA A 38 13.98 -5.21 6.99
CA ALA A 38 15.34 -5.66 7.32
C ALA A 38 15.42 -6.37 8.70
N PRO A 39 15.48 -7.69 8.79
CA PRO A 39 15.36 -8.42 10.06
C PRO A 39 16.58 -8.27 10.97
N SER A 40 17.76 -8.05 10.40
CA SER A 40 19.04 -7.95 11.09
C SER A 40 20.02 -7.07 10.31
N ASP A 41 21.09 -6.65 11.00
CA ASP A 41 22.21 -5.90 10.42
C ASP A 41 23.37 -6.80 9.97
N GLU A 42 23.20 -8.13 10.01
CA GLU A 42 24.19 -9.10 9.55
C GLU A 42 24.51 -8.89 8.06
N ARG A 43 25.78 -9.13 7.68
CA ARG A 43 26.26 -8.97 6.30
C ARG A 43 26.82 -10.27 5.73
N GLU A 44 26.57 -10.48 4.45
CA GLU A 44 27.10 -11.56 3.60
C GLU A 44 27.69 -10.89 2.36
N SER A 45 28.99 -11.09 2.12
CA SER A 45 29.72 -10.49 0.97
C SER A 45 29.58 -8.96 0.88
N GLY A 46 29.65 -8.28 2.02
CA GLY A 46 29.56 -6.80 2.11
C GLY A 46 28.14 -6.22 2.02
N LEU A 47 27.14 -7.03 1.61
CA LEU A 47 25.72 -6.66 1.55
C LEU A 47 24.96 -7.22 2.75
N PRO A 48 23.78 -6.67 3.11
CA PRO A 48 22.95 -7.24 4.17
C PRO A 48 22.56 -8.69 3.86
N LYS A 49 22.81 -9.61 4.79
CA LYS A 49 22.54 -11.05 4.65
C LYS A 49 21.08 -11.34 4.28
N TRP A 50 20.16 -10.59 4.87
CA TRP A 50 18.74 -10.73 4.59
C TRP A 50 18.36 -10.42 3.14
N TRP A 51 19.17 -9.68 2.37
CA TRP A 51 18.91 -9.47 0.94
C TRP A 51 18.99 -10.80 0.18
N TRP A 52 20.00 -11.61 0.49
CA TRP A 52 20.19 -12.91 -0.12
C TRP A 52 19.05 -13.86 0.25
N GLU A 53 18.70 -13.90 1.53
CA GLU A 53 17.60 -14.72 2.06
C GLU A 53 16.24 -14.31 1.48
N LEU A 54 15.97 -13.00 1.37
CA LEU A 54 14.76 -12.47 0.76
C LEU A 54 14.62 -12.94 -0.69
N TRP A 55 15.67 -12.79 -1.50
CA TRP A 55 15.57 -13.14 -2.92
C TRP A 55 15.54 -14.65 -3.15
N ARG A 56 16.22 -15.45 -2.32
CA ARG A 56 16.05 -16.91 -2.31
C ARG A 56 14.60 -17.29 -2.04
N PHE A 57 13.98 -16.65 -1.05
CA PHE A 57 12.57 -16.87 -0.70
C PHE A 57 11.62 -16.46 -1.84
N LEU A 58 11.71 -15.22 -2.33
CA LEU A 58 10.82 -14.70 -3.39
C LEU A 58 10.93 -15.52 -4.69
N LEU A 59 12.15 -15.90 -5.11
CA LEU A 59 12.32 -16.73 -6.30
C LEU A 59 11.78 -18.14 -6.12
N ALA A 60 11.95 -18.74 -4.94
CA ALA A 60 11.38 -20.06 -4.67
C ALA A 60 9.86 -20.05 -4.79
N LEU A 61 9.21 -19.01 -4.28
CA LEU A 61 7.77 -18.80 -4.41
C LEU A 61 7.34 -18.57 -5.86
N GLU A 62 7.98 -17.64 -6.57
CA GLU A 62 7.65 -17.32 -7.97
C GLU A 62 7.85 -18.54 -8.88
N PHE A 63 8.97 -19.28 -8.74
CA PHE A 63 9.23 -20.45 -9.59
C PHE A 63 8.22 -21.55 -9.35
N LYS A 64 7.76 -21.72 -8.11
CA LYS A 64 6.70 -22.65 -7.80
C LYS A 64 5.39 -22.25 -8.49
N GLN A 65 5.00 -20.98 -8.41
CA GLN A 65 3.81 -20.47 -9.09
C GLN A 65 3.93 -20.52 -10.64
N ILE A 66 5.14 -20.48 -11.19
CA ILE A 66 5.37 -20.68 -12.62
C ILE A 66 5.13 -22.13 -13.03
N ILE A 67 5.69 -23.07 -12.25
CA ILE A 67 5.62 -24.50 -12.53
C ILE A 67 4.19 -25.03 -12.31
N ASP A 68 3.53 -24.51 -11.29
CA ASP A 68 2.18 -24.87 -10.87
C ASP A 68 1.37 -23.58 -10.59
N PRO A 69 0.65 -23.04 -11.60
CA PRO A 69 -0.09 -21.79 -11.48
C PRO A 69 -1.23 -21.80 -10.48
N ASP A 70 -1.80 -22.98 -10.22
CA ASP A 70 -2.85 -23.17 -9.21
C ASP A 70 -2.24 -23.16 -7.80
N SER A 71 -0.92 -23.36 -7.70
CA SER A 71 -0.22 -23.30 -6.43
C SER A 71 -0.20 -21.91 -5.84
N ASN A 72 -0.97 -21.77 -4.77
CA ASN A 72 -0.92 -20.59 -3.94
C ASN A 72 -0.06 -20.86 -2.70
N VAL A 73 0.72 -19.86 -2.33
CA VAL A 73 1.46 -19.88 -1.07
C VAL A 73 0.83 -18.86 -0.15
N LEU A 74 0.30 -19.36 0.96
CA LEU A 74 -0.23 -18.54 2.03
C LEU A 74 0.65 -18.68 3.25
N MET A 75 0.81 -17.57 3.97
CA MET A 75 1.30 -17.63 5.32
C MET A 75 0.17 -18.10 6.23
N VAL A 76 0.31 -19.29 6.81
CA VAL A 76 -0.64 -19.87 7.76
C VAL A 76 0.10 -20.09 9.08
N VAL A 77 -0.31 -19.36 10.12
CA VAL A 77 0.27 -19.48 11.48
C VAL A 77 1.79 -19.31 11.50
N GLY A 78 2.33 -18.37 10.70
CA GLY A 78 3.77 -18.10 10.65
C GLY A 78 4.59 -19.14 9.86
N ARG A 79 3.93 -20.04 9.13
CA ARG A 79 4.57 -20.92 8.15
C ARG A 79 4.12 -20.52 6.77
N ALA A 80 5.02 -20.54 5.78
CA ALA A 80 4.58 -20.46 4.39
C ALA A 80 4.13 -21.87 3.99
N ILE A 81 2.85 -22.02 3.70
CA ILE A 81 2.21 -23.29 3.39
C ILE A 81 1.75 -23.24 1.94
N ASN A 82 1.96 -24.35 1.22
CA ASN A 82 1.29 -24.57 -0.06
C ASN A 82 -0.17 -24.93 0.19
N THR A 83 -1.09 -24.19 -0.42
CA THR A 83 -2.53 -24.33 -0.18
C THR A 83 -3.12 -25.67 -0.60
N ASP A 84 -2.47 -26.36 -1.53
CA ASP A 84 -3.00 -27.56 -2.18
C ASP A 84 -2.49 -28.82 -1.49
N THR A 85 -1.24 -28.79 -1.00
CA THR A 85 -0.60 -29.91 -0.32
C THR A 85 -0.57 -29.77 1.19
N ALA A 86 -0.92 -28.60 1.72
CA ALA A 86 -0.77 -28.22 3.12
C ALA A 86 0.66 -28.41 3.68
N ALA A 87 1.66 -28.56 2.80
CA ALA A 87 3.05 -28.78 3.18
C ALA A 87 3.77 -27.46 3.47
N ASP A 88 4.62 -27.48 4.49
CA ASP A 88 5.54 -26.38 4.79
C ASP A 88 6.50 -26.17 3.61
N ILE A 89 6.76 -24.91 3.27
CA ILE A 89 7.79 -24.57 2.31
C ILE A 89 9.15 -24.69 2.98
N ASP A 90 10.01 -25.55 2.45
CA ASP A 90 11.35 -25.73 2.96
C ASP A 90 12.25 -24.51 2.68
N GLY A 91 13.16 -24.21 3.61
CA GLY A 91 14.20 -23.18 3.41
C GLY A 91 13.74 -21.73 3.61
N LEU A 92 12.63 -21.53 4.33
CA LEU A 92 12.14 -20.20 4.69
C LEU A 92 13.13 -19.46 5.61
N PRO A 93 13.37 -18.16 5.37
CA PRO A 93 14.13 -17.36 6.32
C PRO A 93 13.39 -17.29 7.66
N SER A 94 14.08 -17.57 8.77
CA SER A 94 13.46 -17.61 10.10
C SER A 94 12.78 -16.30 10.52
N TRP A 95 13.19 -15.18 9.93
CA TRP A 95 12.68 -13.85 10.26
C TRP A 95 11.35 -13.48 9.59
N ILE A 96 10.85 -14.25 8.63
CA ILE A 96 9.55 -13.94 7.99
C ILE A 96 8.37 -14.01 8.97
N VAL A 97 8.57 -14.66 10.12
CA VAL A 97 7.57 -14.79 11.19
C VAL A 97 7.54 -13.58 12.13
N LEU A 98 8.50 -12.65 11.99
CA LEU A 98 8.51 -11.44 12.79
C LEU A 98 7.30 -10.56 12.46
N PRO A 99 6.68 -9.89 13.45
CA PRO A 99 5.61 -8.94 13.20
C PRO A 99 6.10 -7.84 12.26
N ALA A 100 5.26 -7.48 11.29
CA ALA A 100 5.52 -6.34 10.45
C ALA A 100 5.30 -5.07 11.28
N MET A 101 6.36 -4.28 11.44
CA MET A 101 6.35 -3.06 12.25
C MET A 101 6.60 -1.85 11.37
N MET A 102 5.70 -0.87 11.42
CA MET A 102 5.88 0.42 10.77
C MET A 102 6.48 1.41 11.76
N LYS A 103 7.59 2.06 11.39
CA LYS A 103 8.17 3.16 12.17
C LYS A 103 7.39 4.44 11.86
N MET A 104 6.79 5.04 12.88
CA MET A 104 5.99 6.25 12.75
C MET A 104 6.51 7.35 13.66
N ARG A 105 6.40 8.61 13.23
CA ARG A 105 6.64 9.77 14.09
C ARG A 105 5.37 10.08 14.86
N ILE A 106 5.48 10.37 16.16
CA ILE A 106 4.36 10.92 16.93
C ILE A 106 4.19 12.37 16.52
N SER A 107 3.17 12.65 15.71
CA SER A 107 2.84 14.00 15.24
C SER A 107 1.50 14.53 15.76
N THR A 108 0.69 13.70 16.42
CA THR A 108 -0.62 14.10 16.98
C THR A 108 -0.60 14.12 18.51
N PRO A 109 -1.26 15.11 19.15
CA PRO A 109 -1.40 15.14 20.60
C PRO A 109 -2.13 13.90 21.17
N HIS A 110 -3.08 13.33 20.42
CA HIS A 110 -3.82 12.13 20.81
C HIS A 110 -2.87 10.95 21.07
N TYR A 111 -2.01 10.61 20.10
CA TYR A 111 -1.03 9.52 20.26
C TYR A 111 0.05 9.86 21.28
N PHE A 112 0.45 11.13 21.36
CA PHE A 112 1.40 11.55 22.39
C PHE A 112 0.85 11.31 23.80
N ASN A 113 -0.43 11.64 24.05
CA ASN A 113 -1.05 11.43 25.35
C ASN A 113 -1.10 9.94 25.73
N GLN A 114 -1.43 9.06 24.79
CA GLN A 114 -1.43 7.62 25.02
C GLN A 114 -0.01 7.05 25.25
N MET A 115 1.01 7.68 24.65
CA MET A 115 2.41 7.29 24.75
C MET A 115 3.20 8.12 25.78
N LYS A 116 2.51 8.88 26.65
CA LYS A 116 3.14 9.76 27.63
C LYS A 116 4.04 8.94 28.57
N GLY A 117 5.28 9.40 28.76
CA GLY A 117 6.30 8.70 29.55
C GLY A 117 6.91 7.47 28.89
N LYS A 118 6.43 7.08 27.70
CA LYS A 118 6.92 5.93 26.93
C LYS A 118 7.57 6.32 25.60
N ALA A 119 7.27 7.51 25.09
CA ALA A 119 7.90 8.12 23.94
C ALA A 119 8.01 9.64 24.12
N SER A 120 9.01 10.25 23.48
CA SER A 120 9.18 11.71 23.49
C SER A 120 8.22 12.38 22.49
N PRO A 121 7.84 13.65 22.73
CA PRO A 121 7.19 14.47 21.70
C PRO A 121 8.02 14.47 20.42
N PHE A 122 7.36 14.33 19.26
CA PHE A 122 8.01 14.22 17.94
C PHE A 122 9.01 13.06 17.79
N GLY A 123 9.05 12.15 18.77
CA GLY A 123 9.81 10.91 18.74
C GLY A 123 9.20 9.89 17.78
N PHE A 124 9.83 8.73 17.72
CA PHE A 124 9.33 7.61 16.93
C PHE A 124 8.68 6.56 17.82
N VAL A 125 7.66 5.92 17.28
CA VAL A 125 7.01 4.70 17.78
C VAL A 125 7.06 3.64 16.70
N LEU A 126 6.83 2.39 17.11
CA LEU A 126 6.52 1.31 16.20
C LEU A 126 5.01 1.05 16.25
N HIS A 127 4.44 0.87 15.07
CA HIS A 127 3.06 0.51 14.84
C HIS A 127 3.03 -0.90 14.22
N PRO A 128 2.74 -1.95 15.02
CA PRO A 128 2.54 -3.30 14.51
C PRO A 128 1.37 -3.31 13.53
N ARG A 129 1.59 -3.90 12.36
CA ARG A 129 0.53 -4.09 11.36
C ARG A 129 -0.43 -5.16 11.86
N THR A 130 -1.71 -4.84 11.88
CA THR A 130 -2.79 -5.74 12.28
C THR A 130 -3.66 -6.07 11.08
N SER A 131 -4.36 -7.20 11.13
CA SER A 131 -5.26 -7.63 10.05
C SER A 131 -6.57 -6.83 10.02
N ASP A 132 -7.07 -6.43 11.19
CA ASP A 132 -8.28 -5.61 11.36
C ASP A 132 -7.97 -4.37 12.21
N LYS A 133 -7.81 -3.24 11.54
CA LYS A 133 -7.43 -1.96 12.17
C LYS A 133 -8.56 -1.31 12.97
N LEU A 134 -9.80 -1.60 12.59
CA LEU A 134 -10.99 -1.08 13.28
C LEU A 134 -11.07 -1.66 14.69
N LYS A 135 -10.53 -2.87 14.89
CA LYS A 135 -10.44 -3.52 16.20
C LYS A 135 -9.14 -3.22 16.92
N LEU A 136 -8.01 -3.32 16.21
CA LEU A 136 -6.69 -3.29 16.83
C LEU A 136 -5.78 -2.32 16.08
N THR A 137 -5.50 -1.19 16.73
CA THR A 137 -4.48 -0.25 16.29
C THR A 137 -3.46 -0.11 17.40
N LEU A 138 -2.28 -0.67 17.20
CA LEU A 138 -1.30 -0.84 18.27
C LEU A 138 -0.15 0.16 18.17
N LEU A 139 0.30 0.70 19.30
CA LEU A 139 1.52 1.51 19.40
C LEU A 139 2.45 0.93 20.46
N THR A 140 3.74 0.87 20.15
CA THR A 140 4.80 0.52 21.11
C THR A 140 5.97 1.50 20.99
N PRO A 141 6.71 1.77 22.07
CA PRO A 141 7.93 2.57 22.01
C PRO A 141 8.88 2.05 20.94
N PHE A 142 9.59 2.97 20.29
CA PHE A 142 10.59 2.60 19.30
C PHE A 142 11.71 1.77 19.95
N ASN A 143 12.00 0.63 19.35
CA ASN A 143 13.10 -0.24 19.76
C ASN A 143 13.87 -0.70 18.52
N LYS A 144 15.19 -0.52 18.53
CA LYS A 144 16.07 -0.98 17.44
C LYS A 144 16.26 -2.50 17.46
N ASN A 145 16.15 -3.14 18.63
CA ASN A 145 16.36 -4.58 18.78
C ASN A 145 15.13 -5.37 18.31
N ARG A 146 15.17 -5.81 17.06
CA ARG A 146 14.07 -6.51 16.40
C ARG A 146 13.73 -7.87 17.00
N ALA A 147 14.71 -8.56 17.60
CA ALA A 147 14.49 -9.84 18.25
C ALA A 147 13.48 -9.75 19.42
N THR A 148 13.30 -8.55 19.98
CA THR A 148 12.36 -8.31 21.09
C THR A 148 10.97 -7.88 20.62
N TRP A 149 10.79 -7.55 19.34
CA TRP A 149 9.56 -6.98 18.80
C TRP A 149 8.34 -7.88 19.01
N ALA A 150 8.48 -9.18 18.81
CA ALA A 150 7.38 -10.12 19.02
C ALA A 150 6.84 -10.10 20.47
N ARG A 151 7.65 -9.69 21.44
CA ARG A 151 7.28 -9.63 22.87
C ARG A 151 6.97 -8.21 23.35
N SER A 152 6.92 -7.23 22.45
CA SER A 152 6.67 -5.83 22.79
C SER A 152 5.29 -5.65 23.43
N ARG A 153 5.24 -4.85 24.49
CA ARG A 153 3.99 -4.33 25.06
C ARG A 153 3.52 -3.16 24.21
N CYS A 154 2.35 -3.31 23.63
CA CYS A 154 1.67 -2.31 22.84
C CYS A 154 0.50 -1.71 23.61
N ILE A 155 0.05 -0.54 23.18
CA ILE A 155 -1.18 0.14 23.61
C ILE A 155 -2.11 0.15 22.41
N ASN A 156 -3.35 -0.30 22.59
CA ASN A 156 -4.38 -0.14 21.57
C ASN A 156 -4.93 1.29 21.64
N THR A 157 -4.96 1.99 20.51
CA THR A 157 -5.31 3.41 20.47
C THR A 157 -6.81 3.65 20.63
N HIS A 158 -7.63 2.64 20.37
CA HIS A 158 -9.08 2.71 20.48
C HIS A 158 -9.56 2.73 21.94
N ASP A 159 -8.93 1.95 22.81
CA ASP A 159 -9.36 1.76 24.21
C ASP A 159 -8.28 2.07 25.25
N GLY A 160 -7.06 2.39 24.82
CA GLY A 160 -5.91 2.66 25.68
C GLY A 160 -5.35 1.43 26.40
N LYS A 161 -5.89 0.21 26.17
CA LYS A 161 -5.47 -1.00 26.88
C LYS A 161 -4.12 -1.50 26.37
N SER A 162 -3.37 -2.13 27.28
CA SER A 162 -2.06 -2.70 26.94
C SER A 162 -2.16 -4.17 26.56
N HIS A 163 -1.57 -4.52 25.42
CA HIS A 163 -1.51 -5.88 24.89
C HIS A 163 -0.05 -6.28 24.67
N ARG A 164 0.24 -7.57 24.83
CA ARG A 164 1.53 -8.14 24.40
C ARG A 164 1.36 -8.77 23.04
N LEU A 165 2.25 -8.47 22.10
CA LEU A 165 2.13 -8.98 20.73
C LEU A 165 2.17 -10.51 20.65
N ASP A 166 3.00 -11.15 21.46
CA ASP A 166 3.09 -12.60 21.55
C ASP A 166 1.88 -13.27 22.21
N LYS A 167 0.98 -12.48 22.82
CA LYS A 167 -0.28 -12.96 23.40
C LYS A 167 -1.50 -12.69 22.53
N LEU A 168 -1.37 -11.87 21.47
CA LEU A 168 -2.46 -11.63 20.54
C LEU A 168 -2.61 -12.84 19.61
N SER A 169 -3.81 -13.01 19.05
CA SER A 169 -4.02 -14.05 18.04
C SER A 169 -3.09 -13.80 16.87
N ARG A 170 -2.46 -14.86 16.36
CA ARG A 170 -1.60 -14.75 15.17
C ARG A 170 -2.37 -14.23 13.94
N ARG A 171 -3.70 -14.45 13.91
CA ARG A 171 -4.59 -13.92 12.86
C ARG A 171 -4.77 -12.40 12.94
N ASP A 172 -4.53 -11.80 14.10
CA ASP A 172 -4.69 -10.36 14.32
C ASP A 172 -3.44 -9.57 13.92
N ILE A 173 -2.29 -10.23 13.85
CA ILE A 173 -0.99 -9.61 13.55
C ILE A 173 -0.57 -9.97 12.14
N VAL A 174 -0.10 -8.99 11.37
CA VAL A 174 0.51 -9.19 10.06
C VAL A 174 2.03 -9.33 10.25
N THR A 175 2.66 -10.34 9.63
CA THR A 175 4.12 -10.54 9.67
C THR A 175 4.80 -10.06 8.39
N LEU A 176 6.13 -10.05 8.43
CA LEU A 176 6.95 -9.78 7.24
C LEU A 176 6.66 -10.77 6.10
N GLY A 177 6.46 -12.05 6.42
CA GLY A 177 6.05 -13.07 5.46
C GLY A 177 4.72 -12.75 4.78
N ASP A 178 3.71 -12.31 5.56
CA ASP A 178 2.39 -11.95 5.03
C ASP A 178 2.52 -10.83 3.97
N ILE A 179 3.37 -9.83 4.25
CA ILE A 179 3.69 -8.75 3.29
C ILE A 179 4.44 -9.27 2.06
N LEU A 180 5.40 -10.17 2.25
CA LEU A 180 6.23 -10.69 1.17
C LEU A 180 5.48 -11.62 0.22
N CYS A 181 4.52 -12.40 0.72
CA CYS A 181 3.64 -13.20 -0.13
C CYS A 181 2.81 -12.31 -1.06
N GLY A 182 2.27 -11.19 -0.55
CA GLY A 182 1.58 -10.19 -1.39
C GLY A 182 2.52 -9.52 -2.39
N TYR A 183 3.80 -9.35 -2.05
CA TYR A 183 4.79 -8.67 -2.90
C TYR A 183 4.95 -9.32 -4.28
N ILE A 184 4.87 -10.66 -4.37
CA ILE A 184 5.00 -11.40 -5.64
C ILE A 184 3.84 -11.10 -6.59
N GLN A 185 2.66 -10.85 -6.03
CA GLN A 185 1.46 -10.57 -6.81
C GLN A 185 1.33 -9.09 -7.20
N HIS A 186 2.26 -8.23 -6.76
CA HIS A 186 2.20 -6.80 -7.07
C HIS A 186 2.72 -6.51 -8.49
N PRO A 187 1.88 -5.95 -9.38
CA PRO A 187 2.33 -5.56 -10.71
C PRO A 187 3.35 -4.42 -10.65
N GLU A 188 4.34 -4.42 -11.55
CA GLU A 188 5.26 -3.29 -11.73
C GLU A 188 4.55 -2.13 -12.43
N ILE A 189 4.04 -1.19 -11.63
CA ILE A 189 3.18 -0.09 -12.09
C ILE A 189 3.89 0.93 -13.00
N LYS A 190 5.23 0.95 -13.03
CA LYS A 190 6.00 1.96 -13.79
C LYS A 190 6.49 1.46 -15.14
N SER A 191 6.14 0.24 -15.51
CA SER A 191 6.55 -0.39 -16.76
C SER A 191 5.35 -0.99 -17.48
N LEU A 192 5.53 -1.22 -18.77
CA LEU A 192 4.63 -2.02 -19.59
C LEU A 192 5.21 -3.43 -19.73
N GLY A 193 4.34 -4.41 -19.94
CA GLY A 193 4.73 -5.77 -20.30
C GLY A 193 5.40 -5.82 -21.67
N PRO A 194 5.94 -7.01 -22.05
CA PRO A 194 6.50 -7.21 -23.38
C PRO A 194 5.49 -6.96 -24.51
N ASP A 195 4.21 -7.24 -24.23
CA ASP A 195 3.05 -7.00 -25.08
C ASP A 195 2.72 -5.50 -25.25
N GLY A 196 3.31 -4.62 -24.43
CA GLY A 196 3.01 -3.19 -24.41
C GLY A 196 1.82 -2.82 -23.51
N GLU A 197 1.18 -3.80 -22.87
CA GLU A 197 0.07 -3.56 -21.93
C GLU A 197 0.58 -3.28 -20.51
N LYS A 198 -0.32 -2.85 -19.61
CA LYS A 198 0.03 -2.66 -18.20
C LYS A 198 0.48 -3.98 -17.57
N CYS A 199 1.55 -3.93 -16.76
CA CYS A 199 1.98 -5.10 -15.99
C CYS A 199 0.85 -5.63 -15.10
N LYS A 200 0.75 -6.95 -15.04
CA LYS A 200 -0.08 -7.76 -14.14
C LYS A 200 0.85 -8.55 -13.21
N ALA A 201 0.28 -9.22 -12.21
CA ALA A 201 1.02 -10.07 -11.27
C ALA A 201 1.96 -11.07 -11.99
N HIS A 202 1.49 -11.69 -13.08
CA HIS A 202 2.22 -12.70 -13.83
C HIS A 202 2.96 -12.17 -15.07
N THR A 203 3.14 -10.84 -15.19
CA THR A 203 3.88 -10.27 -16.33
C THR A 203 5.35 -10.67 -16.26
N ARG A 204 5.85 -11.29 -17.34
CA ARG A 204 7.22 -11.82 -17.44
C ARG A 204 7.82 -11.44 -18.78
N GLY A 205 9.15 -11.28 -18.81
CA GLY A 205 9.90 -10.92 -20.01
C GLY A 205 10.54 -9.53 -19.89
N LEU A 206 11.02 -9.00 -21.02
CA LEU A 206 11.64 -7.68 -21.06
C LEU A 206 10.56 -6.60 -20.94
N LEU A 207 10.51 -5.95 -19.77
CA LEU A 207 9.58 -4.86 -19.52
C LEU A 207 9.95 -3.63 -20.36
N ARG A 208 8.93 -2.92 -20.82
CA ARG A 208 9.06 -1.72 -21.65
C ARG A 208 8.80 -0.48 -20.81
N ARG A 209 9.40 0.64 -21.19
CA ARG A 209 9.17 1.91 -20.51
C ARG A 209 7.72 2.36 -20.70
N MET A 210 7.03 2.67 -19.61
CA MET A 210 5.71 3.29 -19.69
C MET A 210 5.83 4.73 -20.19
N THR A 211 5.11 5.05 -21.25
CA THR A 211 4.98 6.43 -21.73
C THR A 211 3.83 7.08 -20.97
N ILE A 212 4.12 8.20 -20.30
CA ILE A 212 3.09 8.99 -19.62
C ILE A 212 2.71 10.13 -20.56
N SER A 213 1.52 10.03 -21.15
CA SER A 213 0.91 11.15 -21.87
C SER A 213 0.42 12.15 -20.81
N GLY A 214 0.87 13.39 -20.88
CA GLY A 214 0.42 14.43 -19.96
C GLY A 214 -1.11 14.54 -19.96
N GLY A 215 -1.73 14.33 -18.79
CA GLY A 215 -3.17 14.42 -18.59
C GLY A 215 -3.58 15.67 -17.83
N LEU A 216 -4.74 15.62 -17.17
CA LEU A 216 -5.21 16.69 -16.29
C LEU A 216 -4.20 16.92 -15.15
N GLN A 217 -3.76 18.16 -14.97
CA GLN A 217 -2.92 18.53 -13.83
C GLN A 217 -3.81 18.88 -12.63
N HIS A 218 -3.64 18.14 -11.53
CA HIS A 218 -4.26 18.45 -10.25
C HIS A 218 -3.22 19.02 -9.30
N CYS A 219 -3.49 20.19 -8.72
CA CYS A 219 -2.68 20.72 -7.64
C CYS A 219 -3.04 19.95 -6.36
N ILE A 220 -2.23 18.97 -6.00
CA ILE A 220 -2.37 18.23 -4.75
C ILE A 220 -1.38 18.74 -3.69
N GLY A 221 -1.82 18.67 -2.44
CA GLY A 221 -1.03 18.78 -1.25
C GLY A 221 0.03 17.70 -1.21
N LYS A 222 1.21 18.08 -0.73
CA LYS A 222 2.21 17.11 -0.28
C LYS A 222 1.80 16.45 1.04
N GLU A 223 0.76 16.98 1.69
CA GLU A 223 0.17 16.48 2.92
C GLU A 223 -1.26 16.02 2.67
N VAL A 224 -1.68 15.07 3.49
CA VAL A 224 -3.04 14.56 3.57
C VAL A 224 -3.84 15.42 4.56
N SER A 225 -5.12 15.66 4.29
CA SER A 225 -5.95 16.50 5.16
C SER A 225 -6.13 15.82 6.51
N ARG A 226 -5.65 16.46 7.59
CA ARG A 226 -5.84 15.96 8.97
C ARG A 226 -7.32 15.91 9.40
N PHE A 227 -8.20 16.63 8.69
CA PHE A 227 -9.65 16.63 8.96
C PHE A 227 -10.39 15.50 8.21
N GLU A 228 -9.91 15.11 7.03
CA GLU A 228 -10.46 13.95 6.27
C GLU A 228 -9.80 12.63 6.67
N GLN A 229 -8.78 12.68 7.51
CA GLN A 229 -8.17 11.53 8.19
C GLN A 229 -9.20 10.78 9.08
N GLY A 230 -10.37 11.37 9.36
CA GLY A 230 -11.50 10.71 10.02
C GLY A 230 -11.18 10.20 11.43
N GLU A 231 -12.11 9.46 12.05
CA GLU A 231 -11.85 8.70 13.29
C GLU A 231 -10.81 7.57 13.10
N TYR A 232 -10.38 7.30 11.86
CA TYR A 232 -9.44 6.24 11.50
C TYR A 232 -8.13 6.84 11.00
N ASP A 233 -7.30 7.23 11.96
CA ASP A 233 -6.11 8.06 11.81
C ASP A 233 -4.93 7.47 10.98
N PHE A 234 -5.10 6.32 10.30
CA PHE A 234 -4.03 5.63 9.56
C PHE A 234 -4.29 5.63 8.07
N ILE A 235 -3.65 6.57 7.37
CA ILE A 235 -3.65 6.61 5.90
C ILE A 235 -2.58 5.64 5.41
N GLU A 236 -3.03 4.54 4.83
CA GLU A 236 -2.17 3.53 4.21
C GLU A 236 -2.31 3.45 2.69
N ASN A 237 -3.32 4.12 2.14
CA ASN A 237 -3.53 4.19 0.70
C ASN A 237 -3.35 5.64 0.23
N ILE A 238 -2.60 5.83 -0.87
CA ILE A 238 -2.29 7.15 -1.40
C ILE A 238 -3.51 7.81 -2.07
N ASP A 239 -4.47 6.97 -2.48
CA ASP A 239 -5.68 7.37 -3.18
C ASP A 239 -6.76 7.93 -2.23
N ASP A 240 -6.60 7.77 -0.91
CA ASP A 240 -7.71 8.04 0.01
C ASP A 240 -7.81 9.49 0.51
N VAL A 241 -6.74 10.30 0.55
CA VAL A 241 -6.83 11.65 1.17
C VAL A 241 -5.78 12.64 0.63
N CYS A 242 -5.69 12.88 -0.67
CA CYS A 242 -4.84 13.98 -1.15
C CYS A 242 -5.56 15.32 -0.97
N ILE A 243 -4.95 16.32 -0.29
CA ILE A 243 -5.52 17.68 -0.22
C ILE A 243 -5.54 18.26 -1.64
N HIS A 244 -6.70 18.59 -2.20
CA HIS A 244 -6.75 19.28 -3.49
C HIS A 244 -6.74 20.81 -3.29
N TYR A 245 -5.68 21.49 -3.73
CA TYR A 245 -5.55 22.95 -3.63
C TYR A 245 -6.42 23.71 -4.65
N ASP A 246 -7.11 23.00 -5.54
CA ASP A 246 -8.15 23.61 -6.37
C ASP A 246 -9.44 23.93 -5.58
N GLY A 247 -9.46 23.63 -4.27
CA GLY A 247 -10.58 23.90 -3.37
C GLY A 247 -11.80 23.01 -3.65
N GLY A 248 -11.60 21.86 -4.32
CA GLY A 248 -12.69 20.99 -4.76
C GLY A 248 -13.56 21.64 -5.84
N LEU A 249 -13.02 22.62 -6.56
CA LEU A 249 -13.71 23.32 -7.62
C LEU A 249 -13.52 22.59 -8.96
N VAL A 250 -14.62 22.14 -9.53
CA VAL A 250 -14.71 21.41 -10.79
C VAL A 250 -15.44 22.25 -11.84
N SER A 251 -15.08 22.06 -13.12
CA SER A 251 -15.79 22.64 -14.27
C SER A 251 -16.76 21.62 -14.85
N ALA A 252 -17.93 22.06 -15.31
CA ALA A 252 -18.83 21.19 -16.08
C ALA A 252 -18.15 20.64 -17.34
N ASN A 253 -18.39 19.36 -17.62
CA ASN A 253 -17.95 18.74 -18.87
C ASN A 253 -18.81 19.24 -20.05
N LYS A 254 -18.39 18.92 -21.28
CA LYS A 254 -19.09 19.38 -22.49
C LYS A 254 -20.54 18.86 -22.57
N SER A 255 -20.80 17.64 -22.11
CA SER A 255 -22.15 17.02 -22.11
C SER A 255 -23.11 17.82 -21.25
N LEU A 256 -22.74 18.04 -19.99
CA LEU A 256 -23.58 18.76 -19.03
C LEU A 256 -23.86 20.20 -19.48
N ILE A 257 -22.89 20.86 -20.13
CA ILE A 257 -23.11 22.20 -20.71
C ILE A 257 -24.14 22.15 -21.84
N ALA A 258 -24.10 21.12 -22.69
CA ALA A 258 -25.07 20.94 -23.77
C ALA A 258 -26.48 20.66 -23.21
N GLU A 259 -26.58 19.81 -22.19
CA GLU A 259 -27.84 19.51 -21.50
C GLU A 259 -28.46 20.77 -20.87
N ILE A 260 -27.67 21.58 -20.15
CA ILE A 260 -28.15 22.84 -19.56
C ILE A 260 -28.62 23.81 -20.65
N ARG A 261 -27.94 23.87 -21.80
CA ARG A 261 -28.35 24.72 -22.94
C ARG A 261 -29.66 24.26 -23.56
N ALA A 262 -29.85 22.95 -23.72
CA ALA A 262 -31.08 22.38 -24.26
C ALA A 262 -32.27 22.61 -23.33
N LEU A 263 -32.06 22.42 -22.02
CA LEU A 263 -33.10 22.58 -21.01
C LEU A 263 -33.44 24.06 -20.73
N GLY A 264 -32.46 24.94 -20.91
CA GLY A 264 -32.61 26.38 -20.85
C GLY A 264 -32.46 26.96 -19.44
N LEU A 265 -31.84 28.14 -19.36
CA LEU A 265 -31.41 28.77 -18.11
C LEU A 265 -32.51 28.88 -17.04
N ARG A 266 -33.74 29.21 -17.45
CA ARG A 266 -34.88 29.39 -16.53
C ARG A 266 -35.33 28.07 -15.91
N LYS A 267 -35.41 27.00 -16.70
CA LYS A 267 -35.86 25.68 -16.24
C LYS A 267 -34.78 25.05 -15.35
N THR A 268 -33.51 25.15 -15.73
CA THR A 268 -32.39 24.67 -14.91
C THR A 268 -32.31 25.38 -13.54
N THR A 269 -32.47 26.71 -13.48
CA THR A 269 -32.52 27.44 -12.19
C THR A 269 -33.67 26.94 -11.31
N LYS A 270 -34.83 26.66 -11.89
CA LYS A 270 -36.01 26.19 -11.16
C LYS A 270 -35.79 24.79 -10.57
N GLU A 271 -35.28 23.86 -11.36
CA GLU A 271 -35.10 22.45 -10.96
C GLU A 271 -33.93 22.24 -10.00
N THR A 272 -32.88 23.04 -10.13
CA THR A 272 -31.66 22.90 -9.31
C THR A 272 -31.69 23.76 -8.05
N GLY A 273 -32.60 24.74 -7.98
CA GLY A 273 -32.64 25.75 -6.91
C GLY A 273 -31.41 26.67 -6.88
N LEU A 274 -30.58 26.66 -7.92
CA LEU A 274 -29.35 27.46 -8.01
C LEU A 274 -29.61 28.78 -8.72
N ASP A 275 -28.91 29.83 -8.28
CA ASP A 275 -29.01 31.16 -8.86
C ASP A 275 -28.62 31.19 -10.36
N ARG A 276 -29.25 32.09 -11.12
CA ARG A 276 -28.98 32.27 -12.57
C ARG A 276 -27.53 32.61 -12.88
N LYS A 277 -26.86 33.41 -12.03
CA LYS A 277 -25.45 33.79 -12.17
C LYS A 277 -24.55 32.57 -12.03
N THR A 278 -24.88 31.66 -11.11
CA THR A 278 -24.18 30.39 -10.91
C THR A 278 -24.32 29.48 -12.13
N ILE A 279 -25.53 29.25 -12.64
CA ILE A 279 -25.74 28.43 -13.85
C ILE A 279 -25.06 29.06 -15.07
N ARG A 280 -25.10 30.39 -15.23
CA ARG A 280 -24.40 31.10 -16.31
C ARG A 280 -22.87 30.99 -16.16
N GLY A 281 -22.36 30.98 -14.94
CA GLY A 281 -20.95 30.69 -14.64
C GLY A 281 -20.55 29.29 -15.10
N ILE A 282 -21.38 28.29 -14.81
CA ILE A 282 -21.18 26.89 -15.23
C ILE A 282 -21.16 26.76 -16.76
N LEU A 283 -22.12 27.39 -17.45
CA LEU A 283 -22.17 27.44 -18.93
C LEU A 283 -20.92 28.06 -19.55
N ASN A 284 -20.30 29.00 -18.85
CA ASN A 284 -19.06 29.67 -19.24
C ASN A 284 -17.80 28.95 -18.72
N ARG A 285 -17.92 27.69 -18.27
CA ARG A 285 -16.83 26.85 -17.74
C ARG A 285 -16.10 27.44 -16.52
N LYS A 286 -16.75 28.32 -15.74
CA LYS A 286 -16.20 28.72 -14.44
C LYS A 286 -16.19 27.50 -13.52
N LYS A 287 -15.09 27.34 -12.76
CA LYS A 287 -14.97 26.30 -11.75
C LYS A 287 -15.92 26.61 -10.58
N VAL A 288 -16.65 25.59 -10.12
CA VAL A 288 -17.60 25.65 -9.00
C VAL A 288 -17.41 24.45 -8.08
N LYS A 289 -17.90 24.47 -6.84
CA LYS A 289 -17.77 23.33 -5.93
C LYS A 289 -18.40 22.07 -6.51
N ALA A 290 -17.80 20.90 -6.29
CA ALA A 290 -18.35 19.61 -6.72
C ALA A 290 -19.81 19.40 -6.28
N SER A 291 -20.15 19.79 -5.05
CA SER A 291 -21.53 19.74 -4.53
C SER A 291 -22.51 20.63 -5.30
N THR A 292 -22.05 21.74 -5.88
CA THR A 292 -22.87 22.61 -6.73
C THR A 292 -23.16 21.94 -8.08
N LEU A 293 -22.15 21.30 -8.68
CA LEU A 293 -22.35 20.54 -9.92
C LEU A 293 -23.22 19.30 -9.70
N ALA A 294 -23.09 18.62 -8.56
CA ALA A 294 -23.95 17.50 -8.19
C ALA A 294 -25.43 17.94 -8.09
N LYS A 295 -25.73 19.11 -7.50
CA LYS A 295 -27.08 19.68 -7.49
C LYS A 295 -27.65 19.91 -8.89
N VAL A 296 -26.81 20.33 -9.83
CA VAL A 296 -27.24 20.50 -11.23
C VAL A 296 -27.61 19.15 -11.85
N VAL A 297 -26.74 18.16 -11.72
CA VAL A 297 -26.97 16.81 -12.27
C VAL A 297 -28.20 16.15 -11.64
N ILE A 298 -28.40 16.29 -10.33
CA ILE A 298 -29.56 15.73 -9.62
C ILE A 298 -30.84 16.45 -10.04
N GLY A 299 -30.84 17.79 -10.05
CA GLY A 299 -32.03 18.57 -10.42
C GLY A 299 -32.48 18.32 -11.86
N MET A 300 -31.54 18.09 -12.77
CA MET A 300 -31.86 17.79 -14.18
C MET A 300 -32.30 16.34 -14.43
N ARG A 301 -32.23 15.45 -13.42
CA ARG A 301 -32.65 14.04 -13.50
C ARG A 301 -34.03 13.77 -12.89
N GLN A 302 -34.69 14.77 -12.31
CA GLN A 302 -36.01 14.63 -11.70
C GLN A 302 -37.17 14.81 -12.71
N GLU A 303 -37.05 14.23 -13.90
CA GLU A 303 -38.19 14.04 -14.83
C GLU A 303 -38.72 12.61 -14.73
#